data_AF-A0A1C5EL19-F1
#
_entry.id   AF-A0A1C5EL19-F1
#
_cell.length_a   1.000
_cell.length_b   1.000
_cell.length_c   1.000
_cell.angle_alpha   90.00
_cell.angle_beta   90.00
_cell.angle_gamma   90.00
#
_symmetry.space_group_name_H-M   'P 1'
#
loop_
_entity.id
_entity.type
_entity.pdbx_description
1 polymer ?
#
loop_
_entity_poly.entity_id
_entity_poly.type
_entity_poly.pdbx_seq_one_letter_code
_entity_poly.pdbx_strand_id
1 'polypeptide(L)'
;RSGVPDRIPYARKRAVRAVLPGVAERRAEVAQLYGQAAALEGAGWPEALERLPFEAVDHAGLFGLEGAVEVAWAVTELVDGGVVAGRLVAAAGPDLHLETVKDGVVVLDTRLMTGWELAAADAQAGVGVPVADIGGGGVQGGLF
;
A
#
# COMPACT_ATOMS: atom_id res chain seq x y z
N ARG A 1 -7.41 20.72 20.70
CA ARG A 1 -6.50 19.56 20.88
C ARG A 1 -6.87 18.52 19.84
N SER A 2 -6.06 18.35 18.81
CA SER A 2 -6.01 17.12 18.03
C SER A 2 -4.54 16.91 17.69
N GLY A 3 -3.89 15.98 18.40
CA GLY A 3 -2.57 15.55 17.97
C GLY A 3 -2.71 14.91 16.61
N VAL A 4 -1.86 15.27 15.65
CA VAL A 4 -1.73 14.54 14.40
C VAL A 4 -1.46 13.08 14.79
N PRO A 5 -2.29 12.12 14.36
CA PRO A 5 -2.06 10.72 14.67
C PRO A 5 -0.67 10.33 14.21
N ASP A 6 0.15 9.81 15.12
CA ASP A 6 1.52 9.40 14.81
C ASP A 6 1.55 8.38 13.67
N ARG A 7 0.51 7.52 13.58
CA ARG A 7 0.42 6.46 12.57
C ARG A 7 -1.01 6.18 12.13
N ILE A 8 -1.19 6.00 10.82
CA ILE A 8 -2.41 5.42 10.23
C ILE A 8 -2.23 3.90 10.15
N PRO A 9 -3.16 3.08 10.69
CA PRO A 9 -3.08 1.63 10.63
C PRO A 9 -2.95 1.09 9.21
N TYR A 10 -2.18 0.01 9.07
CA TYR A 10 -1.82 -0.52 7.77
C TYR A 10 -3.01 -1.12 6.98
N ALA A 11 -3.95 -1.76 7.68
CA ALA A 11 -5.22 -2.22 7.10
C ALA A 11 -6.04 -1.07 6.49
N ARG A 12 -6.07 0.09 7.16
CA ARG A 12 -6.76 1.29 6.64
C ARG A 12 -6.07 1.84 5.39
N LYS A 13 -4.73 1.76 5.32
CA LYS A 13 -3.98 2.13 4.11
C LYS A 13 -4.30 1.18 2.95
N ARG A 14 -4.39 -0.13 3.19
CA ARG A 14 -4.76 -1.12 2.16
C ARG A 14 -6.13 -0.82 1.55
N ALA A 15 -7.13 -0.56 2.38
CA ALA A 15 -8.51 -0.30 1.93
C ALA A 15 -8.64 0.91 0.99
N VAL A 16 -7.78 1.93 1.13
CA VAL A 16 -7.86 3.15 0.29
C VAL A 16 -6.97 3.11 -0.95
N ARG A 17 -6.01 2.17 -1.05
CA ARG A 17 -5.09 2.08 -2.20
C ARG A 17 -5.78 1.66 -3.49
N ALA A 18 -6.88 0.91 -3.41
CA ALA A 18 -7.64 0.49 -4.59
C ALA A 18 -8.47 1.63 -5.21
N VAL A 19 -8.65 2.74 -4.51
CA VAL A 19 -9.56 3.84 -4.89
C VAL A 19 -8.87 5.20 -4.85
N LEU A 20 -7.58 5.25 -5.22
CA LEU A 20 -6.83 6.49 -5.25
C LEU A 20 -7.45 7.49 -6.25
N PRO A 21 -7.52 8.80 -5.91
CA PRO A 21 -7.95 9.84 -6.85
C PRO A 21 -7.06 9.87 -8.10
N GLY A 22 -7.51 10.50 -9.18
CA GLY A 22 -6.71 10.62 -10.41
C GLY A 22 -5.39 11.38 -10.19
N VAL A 23 -4.37 11.11 -11.02
CA VAL A 23 -3.03 11.73 -10.91
C VAL A 23 -3.08 13.26 -10.79
N ALA A 24 -3.94 13.91 -11.59
CA ALA A 24 -4.09 15.37 -11.56
C ALA A 24 -4.63 15.87 -10.21
N GLU A 25 -5.62 15.16 -9.65
CA GLU A 25 -6.21 15.50 -8.36
C GLU A 25 -5.21 15.30 -7.21
N ARG A 26 -4.51 14.17 -7.20
CA ARG A 26 -3.44 13.90 -6.22
C ARG A 26 -2.35 14.98 -6.26
N ARG A 27 -1.92 15.37 -7.45
CA ARG A 27 -0.92 16.46 -7.62
C ARG A 27 -1.44 17.80 -7.12
N ALA A 28 -2.70 18.14 -7.41
CA ALA A 28 -3.32 19.38 -6.99
C ALA A 28 -3.44 19.47 -5.47
N GLU A 29 -3.82 18.38 -4.81
CA GLU A 29 -3.94 18.31 -3.34
C GLU A 29 -2.59 18.58 -2.65
N VAL A 30 -1.51 17.93 -3.11
CA VAL A 30 -0.17 18.18 -2.55
C VAL A 30 0.31 19.60 -2.86
N ALA A 31 0.02 20.14 -4.04
CA ALA A 31 0.36 21.53 -4.39
C ALA A 31 -0.34 22.55 -3.48
N GLN A 32 -1.62 22.30 -3.15
CA GLN A 32 -2.36 23.14 -2.21
C GLN A 32 -1.73 23.11 -0.81
N LEU A 33 -1.38 21.93 -0.30
CA LEU A 33 -0.70 21.77 0.99
C LEU A 33 0.66 22.48 1.00
N TYR A 34 1.44 22.36 -0.09
CA TYR A 34 2.70 23.10 -0.24
C TYR A 34 2.47 24.61 -0.15
N GLY A 35 1.47 25.15 -0.87
CA GLY A 35 1.15 26.58 -0.84
C GLY A 35 0.77 27.07 0.56
N GLN A 36 0.00 26.28 1.31
CA GLN A 36 -0.34 26.58 2.71
C GLN A 36 0.90 26.59 3.61
N ALA A 37 1.80 25.62 3.45
CA ALA A 37 3.05 25.59 4.20
C ALA A 37 3.96 26.78 3.85
N ALA A 38 4.12 27.09 2.57
CA ALA A 38 4.93 28.21 2.10
C ALA A 38 4.44 29.56 2.62
N ALA A 39 3.14 29.74 2.81
CA ALA A 39 2.56 30.96 3.38
C ALA A 39 2.97 31.21 4.85
N LEU A 40 3.58 30.24 5.54
CA LEU A 40 4.15 30.42 6.88
C LEU A 40 5.50 31.14 6.88
N GLU A 41 6.14 31.27 5.71
CA GLU A 41 7.41 31.99 5.56
C GLU A 41 7.29 33.42 6.07
N GLY A 42 8.19 33.81 6.98
CA GLY A 42 8.20 35.12 7.64
C GLY A 42 7.25 35.30 8.84
N ALA A 43 6.30 34.38 9.08
CA ALA A 43 5.31 34.54 10.16
C ALA A 43 5.04 33.26 10.98
N GLY A 44 5.84 32.21 10.80
CA GLY A 44 5.68 30.92 11.49
C GLY A 44 6.58 29.79 10.98
N TRP A 45 7.40 30.06 9.96
CA TRP A 45 8.36 29.10 9.42
C TRP A 45 9.51 28.82 10.39
N PRO A 46 9.83 27.54 10.68
CA PRO A 46 10.97 27.21 11.54
C PRO A 46 12.30 27.65 10.94
N GLU A 47 13.12 28.38 11.70
CA GLU A 47 14.42 28.89 11.25
C GLU A 47 15.40 27.80 10.78
N ALA A 48 15.23 26.57 11.30
CA ALA A 48 16.06 25.42 10.95
C ALA A 48 15.69 24.76 9.61
N LEU A 49 14.63 25.21 8.93
CA LEU A 49 14.16 24.60 7.68
C LEU A 49 14.40 25.55 6.51
N GLU A 50 15.01 25.02 5.44
CA GLU A 50 15.04 25.67 4.13
C GLU A 50 13.86 25.20 3.29
N ARG A 51 13.22 26.11 2.56
CA ARG A 51 12.13 25.78 1.64
C ARG A 51 12.68 25.41 0.26
N LEU A 52 12.38 24.20 -0.20
CA LEU A 52 12.65 23.77 -1.58
C LEU A 52 11.52 24.18 -2.54
N PRO A 53 11.79 24.31 -3.85
CA PRO A 53 10.76 24.44 -4.88
C PRO A 53 9.81 23.25 -4.87
N PHE A 54 8.55 23.47 -5.25
CA PHE A 54 7.57 22.41 -5.36
C PHE A 54 7.73 21.63 -6.66
N GLU A 55 7.87 20.31 -6.54
CA GLU A 55 7.80 19.37 -7.66
C GLU A 55 7.00 18.14 -7.25
N ALA A 56 5.82 17.96 -7.84
CA ALA A 56 5.00 16.78 -7.60
C ALA A 56 5.46 15.64 -8.51
N VAL A 57 6.09 14.61 -7.92
CA VAL A 57 6.40 13.35 -8.58
C VAL A 57 5.43 12.29 -8.09
N ASP A 58 4.63 11.75 -9.02
CA ASP A 58 3.67 10.68 -8.75
C ASP A 58 4.27 9.34 -9.19
N HIS A 59 4.45 8.43 -8.23
CA HIS A 59 5.03 7.10 -8.49
C HIS A 59 3.98 6.00 -8.58
N ALA A 60 2.67 6.30 -8.57
CA ALA A 60 1.64 5.26 -8.55
C ALA A 60 1.80 4.27 -9.71
N GLY A 61 2.06 4.73 -10.94
CA GLY A 61 2.27 3.86 -12.10
C GLY A 61 3.49 2.96 -11.98
N LEU A 62 4.61 3.49 -11.46
CA LEU A 62 5.83 2.72 -11.22
C LEU A 62 5.58 1.54 -10.25
N PHE A 63 4.67 1.74 -9.31
CA PHE A 63 4.30 0.75 -8.30
C PHE A 63 3.04 -0.06 -8.65
N GLY A 64 2.49 0.09 -9.86
CA GLY A 64 1.30 -0.66 -10.32
C GLY A 64 -0.02 -0.24 -9.67
N LEU A 65 -0.11 0.99 -9.16
CA LEU A 65 -1.25 1.52 -8.39
C LEU A 65 -2.17 2.47 -9.19
N GLU A 66 -2.04 2.52 -10.52
CA GLU A 66 -2.85 3.37 -11.39
C GLU A 66 -4.24 2.80 -11.73
N GLY A 67 -4.55 1.59 -11.26
CA GLY A 67 -5.86 0.95 -11.41
C GLY A 67 -6.32 0.30 -10.11
N ALA A 68 -7.60 -0.07 -10.07
CA ALA A 68 -8.16 -0.82 -8.95
C ALA A 68 -7.54 -2.23 -8.93
N VAL A 69 -6.57 -2.43 -8.03
CA VAL A 69 -6.13 -3.78 -7.67
C VAL A 69 -7.11 -4.29 -6.63
N GLU A 70 -8.14 -5.00 -7.10
CA GLU A 70 -9.06 -5.74 -6.23
C GLU A 70 -8.28 -6.86 -5.54
N VAL A 71 -7.89 -6.63 -4.29
CA VAL A 71 -7.20 -7.63 -3.48
C VAL A 71 -8.24 -8.51 -2.80
N ALA A 72 -8.20 -9.80 -3.09
CA ALA A 72 -9.14 -10.77 -2.50
C ALA A 72 -8.61 -11.35 -1.19
N TRP A 73 -7.29 -11.61 -1.09
CA TRP A 73 -6.73 -12.39 0.01
C TRP A 73 -5.41 -11.81 0.54
N ALA A 74 -5.15 -11.98 1.83
CA ALA A 74 -3.85 -11.72 2.46
C ALA A 74 -3.24 -13.02 2.97
N VAL A 75 -1.96 -13.26 2.67
CA VAL A 75 -1.17 -14.31 3.33
C VAL A 75 -1.05 -13.97 4.82
N THR A 76 -1.43 -14.91 5.68
CA THR A 76 -1.35 -14.72 7.14
C THR A 76 -0.06 -15.27 7.73
N GLU A 77 0.49 -16.33 7.13
CA GLU A 77 1.75 -16.94 7.54
C GLU A 77 2.42 -17.67 6.37
N LEU A 78 3.74 -17.84 6.45
CA LEU A 78 4.52 -18.73 5.60
C LEU A 78 4.83 -20.01 6.39
N VAL A 79 4.78 -21.16 5.72
CA VAL A 79 4.93 -22.49 6.33
C VAL A 79 5.90 -23.35 5.52
N ASP A 80 6.52 -24.34 6.18
CA ASP A 80 7.46 -25.25 5.51
C ASP A 80 6.77 -26.02 4.38
N GLY A 81 7.44 -26.12 3.23
CA GLY A 81 6.88 -26.68 1.99
C GLY A 81 5.75 -25.87 1.34
N GLY A 82 5.34 -24.73 1.93
CA GLY A 82 4.33 -23.84 1.39
C GLY A 82 4.85 -23.02 0.20
N VAL A 83 3.96 -22.70 -0.74
CA VAL A 83 4.30 -21.92 -1.95
C VAL A 83 3.41 -20.69 -2.04
N VAL A 84 4.00 -19.56 -2.43
CA VAL A 84 3.28 -18.36 -2.87
C VAL A 84 3.89 -17.94 -4.20
N ALA A 85 3.22 -18.29 -5.30
CA ALA A 85 3.70 -18.00 -6.65
C ALA A 85 2.63 -17.23 -7.45
N GLY A 86 3.08 -16.21 -8.16
CA GLY A 86 2.22 -15.34 -8.98
C GLY A 86 3.02 -14.23 -9.64
N ARG A 87 2.35 -13.45 -10.50
CA ARG A 87 2.93 -12.26 -11.13
C ARG A 87 2.86 -11.08 -10.17
N LEU A 88 3.99 -10.43 -9.90
CA LEU A 88 3.99 -9.18 -9.16
C LEU A 88 3.33 -8.08 -10.01
N VAL A 89 2.19 -7.57 -9.57
CA VAL A 89 1.40 -6.56 -10.30
C VAL A 89 1.41 -5.19 -9.62
N ALA A 90 1.62 -5.14 -8.31
CA ALA A 90 1.75 -3.90 -7.56
C ALA A 90 2.58 -4.09 -6.30
N ALA A 91 3.15 -3.01 -5.79
CA ALA A 91 3.81 -3.00 -4.49
C ALA A 91 3.50 -1.70 -3.75
N ALA A 92 3.15 -1.80 -2.47
CA ALA A 92 2.82 -0.63 -1.66
C ALA A 92 3.20 -0.83 -0.20
N GLY A 93 4.20 -0.09 0.28
CA GLY A 93 4.82 -0.35 1.59
C GLY A 93 5.37 -1.78 1.66
N PRO A 94 5.21 -2.53 2.76
CA PRO A 94 5.56 -3.95 2.80
C PRO A 94 4.65 -4.87 1.97
N ASP A 95 3.61 -4.40 1.27
CA ASP A 95 2.73 -5.31 0.52
C ASP A 95 3.25 -5.56 -0.90
N LEU A 96 3.38 -6.83 -1.25
CA LEU A 96 3.50 -7.30 -2.62
C LEU A 96 2.16 -7.86 -3.07
N HIS A 97 1.65 -7.37 -4.19
CA HIS A 97 0.40 -7.81 -4.78
C HIS A 97 0.72 -8.80 -5.90
N LEU A 98 0.34 -10.06 -5.70
CA LEU A 98 0.63 -11.15 -6.61
C LEU A 98 -0.65 -11.58 -7.30
N GLU A 99 -0.71 -11.40 -8.61
CA GLU A 99 -1.77 -12.00 -9.43
C GLU A 99 -1.48 -13.50 -9.57
N THR A 100 -2.40 -14.30 -9.04
CA THR A 100 -2.31 -15.76 -9.02
C THR A 100 -3.29 -16.37 -10.02
N VAL A 101 -3.01 -17.60 -10.44
CA VAL A 101 -3.82 -18.30 -11.46
C VAL A 101 -5.24 -18.66 -11.00
N LYS A 102 -5.49 -18.79 -9.69
CA LYS A 102 -6.77 -19.28 -9.14
C LYS A 102 -7.43 -18.32 -8.17
N ASP A 103 -6.64 -17.63 -7.34
CA ASP A 103 -7.14 -16.90 -6.18
C ASP A 103 -7.26 -15.38 -6.44
N GLY A 104 -7.05 -14.96 -7.70
CA GLY A 104 -6.97 -13.55 -8.05
C GLY A 104 -5.73 -12.89 -7.47
N VAL A 105 -5.83 -11.64 -7.02
CA VAL A 105 -4.70 -10.94 -6.40
C VAL A 105 -4.63 -11.25 -4.91
N VAL A 106 -3.49 -11.81 -4.51
CA VAL A 106 -3.13 -12.12 -3.13
C VAL A 106 -2.04 -11.15 -2.66
N VAL A 107 -2.17 -10.61 -1.45
CA VAL A 107 -1.16 -9.75 -0.83
C VAL A 107 -0.24 -10.55 0.08
N LEU A 108 1.07 -10.45 -0.17
CA LEU A 108 2.14 -10.93 0.69
C LEU A 108 2.79 -9.75 1.40
N ASP A 109 2.79 -9.79 2.73
CA ASP A 109 3.51 -8.83 3.56
C ASP A 109 4.98 -9.24 3.65
N THR A 110 5.90 -8.40 3.14
CA THR A 110 7.34 -8.71 3.09
C THR A 110 7.96 -8.95 4.47
N ARG A 111 7.30 -8.54 5.55
CA ARG A 111 7.76 -8.83 6.91
C ARG A 111 7.64 -10.32 7.26
N LEU A 112 6.65 -11.02 6.68
CA LEU A 112 6.50 -12.47 6.84
C LEU A 112 7.63 -13.25 6.17
N MET A 113 8.31 -12.65 5.19
CA MET A 113 9.38 -13.30 4.41
C MET A 113 10.71 -13.42 5.18
N THR A 114 10.83 -12.83 6.36
CA THR A 114 12.06 -12.89 7.14
C THR A 114 12.36 -14.34 7.51
N GLY A 115 13.54 -14.84 7.11
CA GLY A 115 13.94 -16.23 7.34
C GLY A 115 13.47 -17.24 6.29
N TRP A 116 12.78 -16.79 5.24
CA TRP A 116 12.34 -17.62 4.12
C TRP A 116 13.15 -17.35 2.86
N GLU A 117 13.35 -18.38 2.03
CA GLU A 117 14.05 -18.28 0.77
C GLU A 117 13.12 -17.80 -0.36
N LEU A 118 13.63 -16.95 -1.24
CA LEU A 118 13.03 -16.69 -2.55
C LEU A 118 13.60 -17.68 -3.57
N ALA A 119 12.85 -18.74 -3.85
CA ALA A 119 13.21 -19.75 -4.84
C ALA A 119 12.48 -19.51 -6.16
N ALA A 120 13.05 -19.96 -7.27
CA ALA A 120 12.34 -20.03 -8.54
C ALA A 120 11.18 -21.03 -8.39
N ALA A 121 9.97 -20.57 -8.69
CA ALA A 121 8.77 -21.38 -8.67
C ALA A 121 8.03 -21.21 -10.00
N ASP A 122 7.29 -22.25 -10.40
CA ASP A 122 6.31 -22.12 -11.45
C ASP A 122 5.22 -21.13 -10.98
N ALA A 123 4.96 -20.06 -11.75
CA ALA A 123 3.90 -19.10 -11.44
C ALA A 123 2.51 -19.74 -11.40
N GLN A 124 2.36 -20.93 -12.00
CA GLN A 124 1.14 -21.75 -11.93
C GLN A 124 1.01 -22.53 -10.60
N ALA A 125 2.06 -22.59 -9.76
CA ALA A 125 2.00 -23.28 -8.47
C ALA A 125 1.00 -22.65 -7.48
N GLY A 126 0.66 -21.38 -7.67
CA GLY A 126 -0.40 -20.69 -6.92
C GLY A 126 -0.07 -20.48 -5.44
N VAL A 127 -1.08 -20.55 -4.58
CA VAL A 127 -0.97 -20.29 -3.14
C VAL A 127 -1.27 -21.58 -2.36
N GLY A 128 -0.28 -22.04 -1.58
CA GLY A 128 -0.35 -23.23 -0.72
C GLY A 128 -0.09 -22.90 0.75
N VAL A 129 -0.33 -21.66 1.16
CA VAL A 129 -0.15 -21.17 2.53
C VAL A 129 -1.47 -20.60 3.07
N PRO A 130 -1.62 -20.47 4.40
CA PRO A 130 -2.81 -19.88 4.98
C PRO A 130 -3.03 -18.43 4.53
N VAL A 131 -4.28 -18.15 4.15
CA VAL A 131 -4.74 -16.83 3.72
C VAL A 131 -6.02 -16.42 4.46
N ALA A 132 -6.22 -15.11 4.60
CA ALA A 132 -7.45 -14.52 5.10
C ALA A 132 -8.08 -13.60 4.05
N ASP A 133 -9.41 -13.60 3.98
CA ASP A 133 -10.18 -12.66 3.17
C ASP A 133 -9.94 -11.23 3.69
N ILE A 134 -9.60 -10.31 2.80
CA ILE A 134 -9.44 -8.90 3.16
C ILE A 134 -10.76 -8.13 2.99
N GLY A 135 -11.74 -8.72 2.31
CA GLY A 135 -13.08 -8.21 2.11
C GLY A 135 -13.11 -6.99 1.20
N GLY A 136 -13.68 -7.14 0.01
CA GLY A 136 -14.22 -6.02 -0.75
C GLY A 136 -15.44 -5.44 -0.03
N GLY A 137 -15.24 -4.52 0.91
CA GLY A 137 -16.31 -3.73 1.52
C GLY A 137 -17.37 -4.54 2.28
N GLY A 138 -16.97 -5.30 3.30
CA GLY A 138 -17.88 -5.95 4.25
C GLY A 138 -17.71 -5.37 5.65
N VAL A 139 -18.80 -4.81 6.19
CA VAL A 139 -18.89 -4.25 7.55
C VAL A 139 -18.25 -5.20 8.57
N GLN A 140 -17.23 -4.73 9.30
CA GLN A 140 -16.70 -5.45 10.45
C GLN A 140 -17.78 -5.41 11.54
N GLY A 141 -18.54 -6.51 11.64
CA GLY A 141 -19.45 -6.74 12.74
C GLY A 141 -18.68 -6.66 14.05
N GLY A 142 -19.04 -5.67 14.86
CA GLY A 142 -18.36 -5.35 16.10
C GLY A 142 -18.35 -6.53 17.06
N LEU A 143 -17.16 -6.83 17.55
CA LEU A 143 -16.94 -7.38 18.88
C LEU A 143 -15.78 -6.60 19.47
N PHE A 144 -16.09 -5.40 19.98
CA PHE A 144 -15.86 -4.90 21.34
C PHE A 144 -16.35 -3.45 21.41
#